data_AF-A0A2M8PJG5-F1
#
_entry.id   AF-A0A2M8PJG5-F1
#
_cell.length_a   1.000
_cell.length_b   1.000
_cell.length_c   1.000
_cell.angle_alpha   90.00
_cell.angle_beta   90.00
_cell.angle_gamma   90.00
#
_symmetry.space_group_name_H-M   'P 1'
#
loop_
_entity.id
_entity.type
_entity.pdbx_description
1 polymer ?
#
loop_
_entity_poly.entity_id
_entity_poly.type
_entity_poly.pdbx_seq_one_letter_code
_entity_poly.pdbx_strand_id
1 'polypeptide(L)'
;MSLEHPILRQSFATIEAEVGEHHLNPEQWAIARRVIHATADFDYLDLLQFSPGAIAAAISSLQQGQPIITDVRMVQYGIQTLVDKTFQNQ
;
A
#
# COMPACT_ATOMS: atom_id res chain seq x y z
N MET A 1 12.24 -15.97 -5.89
CA MET A 1 11.08 -15.92 -6.81
C MET A 1 10.38 -14.61 -6.51
N SER A 2 10.38 -13.62 -7.41
CA SER A 2 9.74 -12.35 -7.09
C SER A 2 8.24 -12.60 -6.85
N LEU A 3 7.76 -12.15 -5.69
CA LEU A 3 6.43 -12.43 -5.12
C LEU A 3 5.28 -11.83 -5.93
N GLU A 4 5.59 -11.07 -6.96
CA GLU A 4 4.63 -10.31 -7.75
C GLU A 4 4.28 -11.04 -9.04
N HIS A 5 2.98 -11.29 -9.22
CA HIS A 5 2.45 -11.86 -10.45
C HIS A 5 2.73 -10.92 -11.65
N PRO A 6 3.06 -11.44 -12.86
CA PRO A 6 3.36 -10.60 -14.03
C PRO A 6 2.30 -9.55 -14.35
N ILE A 7 1.01 -9.88 -14.14
CA ILE A 7 -0.10 -8.94 -14.32
C ILE A 7 0.01 -7.74 -13.38
N LEU A 8 0.40 -7.96 -12.12
CA LEU A 8 0.56 -6.87 -11.15
C LEU A 8 1.68 -5.92 -11.59
N ARG A 9 2.82 -6.48 -12.00
CA ARG A 9 3.95 -5.67 -12.49
C ARG A 9 3.56 -4.85 -13.72
N GLN A 10 2.86 -5.46 -14.67
CA GLN A 10 2.41 -4.76 -15.86
C GLN A 10 1.42 -3.64 -15.51
N SER A 11 0.49 -3.88 -14.58
CA SER A 11 -0.44 -2.85 -14.12
C SER A 11 0.29 -1.68 -13.46
N PHE A 12 1.28 -1.94 -12.60
CA PHE A 12 2.10 -0.88 -12.01
C PHE A 12 2.89 -0.08 -13.06
N ALA A 13 3.47 -0.75 -14.05
CA ALA A 13 4.16 -0.08 -15.15
C ALA A 13 3.22 0.81 -15.97
N THR A 14 1.98 0.35 -16.21
CA THR A 14 0.95 1.17 -16.88
C THR A 14 0.58 2.40 -16.04
N ILE A 15 0.37 2.24 -14.73
CA ILE A 15 0.04 3.36 -13.85
C ILE A 15 1.19 4.38 -13.82
N GLU A 16 2.44 3.93 -13.75
CA GLU A 16 3.61 4.81 -13.80
C GLU A 16 3.69 5.61 -15.09
N ALA A 17 3.45 4.96 -16.24
CA ALA A 17 3.47 5.62 -17.53
C ALA A 17 2.34 6.66 -17.68
N GLU A 18 1.16 6.39 -17.14
CA GLU A 18 0.00 7.29 -17.20
C GLU A 18 0.15 8.51 -16.27
N VAL A 19 0.66 8.28 -15.04
CA VAL A 19 0.84 9.36 -14.05
C VAL A 19 1.97 10.31 -14.44
N GLY A 20 3.10 9.78 -14.92
CA GLY A 20 4.27 10.60 -15.20
C GLY A 20 4.85 11.25 -13.92
N GLU A 21 5.10 12.55 -13.97
CA GLU A 21 5.69 13.29 -12.84
C GLU A 21 4.65 13.57 -11.74
N HIS A 22 5.03 13.30 -10.49
CA HIS A 22 4.21 13.58 -9.31
C HIS A 22 5.08 14.13 -8.16
N HIS A 23 4.45 14.78 -7.19
CA HIS A 23 5.12 15.40 -6.05
C HIS A 23 5.44 14.44 -4.88
N LEU A 24 4.95 13.20 -4.94
CA LEU A 24 5.12 12.21 -3.89
C LEU A 24 6.55 11.67 -3.84
N ASN A 25 7.08 11.47 -2.63
CA ASN A 25 8.36 10.78 -2.43
C ASN A 25 8.21 9.26 -2.72
N PRO A 26 9.32 8.49 -2.79
CA PRO A 26 9.25 7.07 -3.17
C PRO A 26 8.35 6.20 -2.29
N GLU A 27 8.30 6.44 -0.97
CA GLU A 27 7.46 5.67 -0.06
C GLU A 27 5.98 6.03 -0.21
N GLN A 28 5.69 7.32 -0.36
CA GLN A 28 4.33 7.82 -0.61
C GLN A 28 3.81 7.33 -1.96
N TRP A 29 4.66 7.34 -2.99
CA TRP A 29 4.33 6.82 -4.32
C TRP A 29 3.99 5.33 -4.28
N ALA A 30 4.76 4.53 -3.55
CA ALA A 30 4.48 3.10 -3.42
C ALA A 30 3.07 2.84 -2.86
N ILE A 31 2.62 3.66 -1.90
CA ILE A 31 1.26 3.59 -1.34
C ILE A 31 0.23 4.09 -2.36
N ALA A 32 0.42 5.29 -2.93
CA ALA A 32 -0.50 5.88 -3.90
C ALA A 32 -0.72 4.98 -5.12
N ARG A 33 0.36 4.46 -5.72
CA ARG A 33 0.30 3.52 -6.85
C ARG A 33 -0.47 2.25 -6.50
N ARG A 34 -0.37 1.75 -5.26
CA ARG A 34 -1.12 0.58 -4.79
C ARG A 34 -2.61 0.88 -4.63
N VAL A 35 -2.96 2.08 -4.15
CA VAL A 35 -4.35 2.54 -4.05
C VAL A 35 -4.95 2.68 -5.44
N ILE A 36 -4.29 3.41 -6.36
CA ILE A 36 -4.73 3.57 -7.76
C ILE A 36 -4.92 2.21 -8.43
N HIS A 37 -4.01 1.25 -8.21
CA HIS A 37 -4.16 -0.10 -8.75
C HIS A 37 -5.43 -0.82 -8.28
N ALA A 38 -5.81 -0.63 -7.01
CA ALA A 38 -6.99 -1.27 -6.45
C ALA A 38 -8.30 -0.59 -6.88
N THR A 39 -8.27 0.72 -7.16
CA THR A 39 -9.45 1.55 -7.43
C THR A 39 -9.63 1.93 -8.90
N ALA A 40 -8.57 1.84 -9.71
CA ALA A 40 -8.45 2.43 -11.05
C ALA A 40 -8.75 3.94 -11.09
N ASP A 41 -8.48 4.65 -9.99
CA ASP A 41 -8.80 6.06 -9.81
C ASP A 41 -7.53 6.87 -9.52
N PHE A 42 -7.19 7.78 -10.43
CA PHE A 42 -5.97 8.60 -10.37
C PHE A 42 -6.11 9.82 -9.47
N ASP A 43 -7.33 10.19 -9.04
CA ASP A 43 -7.55 11.34 -8.15
C ASP A 43 -6.88 11.11 -6.78
N TYR A 44 -6.57 9.86 -6.42
CA TYR A 44 -5.80 9.52 -5.21
C TYR A 44 -4.38 10.09 -5.17
N LEU A 45 -3.84 10.60 -6.28
CA LEU A 45 -2.60 11.38 -6.25
C LEU A 45 -2.71 12.64 -5.38
N ASP A 46 -3.89 13.27 -5.39
CA ASP A 46 -4.15 14.54 -4.70
C ASP A 46 -4.98 14.36 -3.42
N LEU A 47 -5.76 13.27 -3.33
CA LEU A 47 -6.60 12.99 -2.16
C LEU A 47 -5.83 12.39 -0.98
N LEU A 48 -4.70 11.73 -1.22
CA LEU A 48 -3.90 11.11 -0.16
C LEU A 48 -3.06 12.15 0.59
N GLN A 49 -3.21 12.17 1.92
CA GLN A 49 -2.41 13.01 2.80
C GLN A 49 -1.57 12.16 3.75
N PHE A 50 -0.30 12.53 3.90
CA PHE A 50 0.66 11.80 4.72
C PHE A 50 1.18 12.69 5.84
N SER A 51 0.87 12.33 7.09
CA SER A 51 1.46 13.00 8.24
C SER A 51 2.98 12.75 8.31
N PRO A 52 3.77 13.72 8.80
CA PRO A 52 5.21 13.55 8.95
C PRO A 52 5.55 12.29 9.77
N GLY A 53 6.40 11.42 9.20
CA GLY A 53 6.87 10.18 9.86
C GLY A 53 5.85 9.04 9.94
N ALA A 54 4.63 9.19 9.39
CA ALA A 54 3.57 8.18 9.49
C ALA A 54 3.99 6.82 8.89
N ILE A 55 4.64 6.82 7.72
CA ILE A 55 5.05 5.59 7.04
C ILE A 55 6.11 4.85 7.86
N ALA A 56 7.16 5.55 8.30
CA ALA A 56 8.21 4.97 9.12
C ALA A 56 7.69 4.41 10.45
N ALA A 57 6.80 5.15 11.12
CA ALA A 57 6.16 4.69 12.35
C ALA A 57 5.30 3.44 12.12
N ALA A 58 4.52 3.40 11.03
CA ALA A 58 3.69 2.25 10.68
C ALA A 58 4.55 1.00 10.40
N ILE A 59 5.63 1.14 9.61
CA ILE A 59 6.56 0.04 9.32
C ILE A 59 7.17 -0.51 10.62
N SER A 60 7.64 0.37 11.51
CA SER A 60 8.20 -0.03 12.80
C SER A 60 7.18 -0.77 13.66
N SER A 61 5.94 -0.29 13.75
CA SER A 61 4.88 -0.96 14.52
C SER A 61 4.53 -2.34 13.96
N LEU A 62 4.46 -2.47 12.63
CA LEU A 62 4.22 -3.75 11.98
C LEU A 62 5.33 -4.75 12.29
N GLN A 63 6.60 -4.33 12.16
CA GLN A 63 7.77 -5.16 12.48
C GLN A 63 7.83 -5.61 13.94
N GLN A 64 7.29 -4.80 14.86
CA GLN A 64 7.20 -5.11 16.28
C GLN A 64 6.01 -6.02 16.64
N GLY A 65 5.21 -6.46 15.66
CA GLY A 65 4.05 -7.32 15.91
C GLY A 65 2.89 -6.61 16.60
N GLN A 66 2.83 -5.26 16.54
CA GLN A 66 1.71 -4.50 17.12
C GLN A 66 0.39 -4.91 16.46
N PRO A 67 -0.74 -4.90 17.19
CA PRO A 67 -2.02 -5.34 16.67
C PRO A 67 -2.55 -4.40 15.57
N ILE A 68 -3.29 -4.95 14.60
CA ILE A 68 -3.96 -4.21 13.52
C ILE A 68 -5.45 -4.16 13.83
N ILE A 69 -5.91 -3.02 14.35
CA ILE A 69 -7.32 -2.81 14.67
C ILE A 69 -8.05 -2.25 13.45
N THR A 70 -9.11 -2.93 13.01
CA THR A 70 -9.96 -2.52 11.89
C THR A 70 -11.40 -2.33 12.35
N ASP A 71 -12.10 -1.35 11.81
CA ASP A 71 -13.51 -1.05 12.10
C ASP A 71 -14.49 -1.99 11.37
N VAL A 72 -14.10 -2.52 10.20
CA VAL A 72 -14.92 -3.44 9.40
C VAL A 72 -14.22 -4.77 9.12
N ARG A 73 -15.00 -5.86 9.17
CA ARG A 73 -14.49 -7.23 8.95
C ARG A 73 -13.90 -7.45 7.55
N MET A 74 -14.41 -6.74 6.54
CA MET A 74 -13.89 -6.87 5.18
C MET A 74 -12.39 -6.55 5.11
N VAL A 75 -11.94 -5.52 5.83
CA VAL A 75 -10.53 -5.13 5.87
C VAL A 75 -9.71 -6.21 6.57
N GLN A 76 -10.16 -6.69 7.74
CA GLN A 76 -9.52 -7.79 8.46
C GLN A 76 -9.30 -9.01 7.55
N TYR A 77 -10.36 -9.49 6.89
CA TYR A 77 -10.25 -10.65 5.99
C TYR A 77 -9.39 -10.35 4.76
N GLY A 78 -9.47 -9.13 4.22
CA GLY A 78 -8.71 -8.71 3.04
C GLY A 78 -7.19 -8.71 3.26
N ILE A 79 -6.73 -8.44 4.48
CA ILE A 79 -5.30 -8.41 4.82
C ILE A 79 -4.77 -9.71 5.41
N GLN A 80 -5.64 -10.65 5.79
CA GLN A 80 -5.26 -11.86 6.54
C GLN A 80 -4.09 -12.63 5.90
N THR A 81 -4.15 -12.87 4.59
CA THR A 81 -3.08 -13.60 3.88
C THR A 81 -1.73 -12.88 3.91
N LEU A 82 -1.72 -11.55 3.97
CA LEU A 82 -0.48 -10.77 4.09
C LEU A 82 0.06 -10.82 5.52
N VAL A 83 -0.82 -10.70 6.51
CA VAL A 83 -0.46 -10.84 7.93
C VAL A 83 0.20 -12.20 8.19
N ASP A 84 -0.39 -13.28 7.67
CA ASP A 84 0.13 -14.65 7.83
C ASP A 84 1.53 -14.85 7.21
N LYS A 85 1.86 -14.08 6.17
CA LYS A 85 3.12 -14.17 5.43
C LYS A 85 4.20 -13.19 5.90
N THR A 86 3.88 -12.30 6.84
CA THR A 86 4.77 -11.22 7.28
C THR A 86 5.10 -11.33 8.76
N PHE A 87 4.57 -10.43 9.61
CA PHE A 87 4.93 -10.34 11.03
C PHE A 87 3.90 -10.97 11.97
N GLN A 88 2.84 -11.59 11.42
CA GLN A 88 1.79 -12.26 12.19
C GLN A 88 1.17 -11.36 13.27
N ASN A 89 1.00 -10.07 12.94
CA ASN A 89 0.32 -9.08 13.78
C ASN A 89 -1.07 -9.59 14.20
N GLN A 90 -1.46 -9.33 15.45
CA GLN A 90 -2.77 -9.73 15.98
C GLN A 90 -3.91 -8.83 15.52
#